data_AF-A0A949A0F6-F1
#
_entry.id   AF-A0A949A0F6-F1
#
_cell.length_a   1.000
_cell.length_b   1.000
_cell.length_c   1.000
_cell.angle_alpha   90.00
_cell.angle_beta   90.00
_cell.angle_gamma   90.00
#
_symmetry.space_group_name_H-M   'P 1'
#
loop_
_entity.id
_entity.type
_entity.pdbx_description
1 polymer ?
#
loop_
_entity_poly.entity_id
_entity_poly.type
_entity_poly.pdbx_seq_one_letter_code
_entity_poly.pdbx_strand_id
1 'polypeptide(L)'
;MSKRPYTIRELLKKLKSYGIVAMERKRGKGSELILIKPNNPDSTKGPQIPIKNHGPSSEIYYQTILAILRRFDIDPKDFWD
;
A
#
# COMPACT_ATOMS: atom_id res chain seq x y z
N MET A 1 -14.39 -6.22 12.01
CA MET A 1 -14.93 -5.22 11.06
C MET A 1 -15.32 -5.88 9.73
N SER A 2 -16.29 -5.33 9.00
CA SER A 2 -16.59 -5.73 7.61
C SER A 2 -15.34 -5.54 6.74
N LYS A 3 -14.92 -6.58 6.03
CA LYS A 3 -13.75 -6.57 5.12
C LYS A 3 -14.10 -5.85 3.80
N ARG A 4 -14.60 -4.62 3.90
CA ARG A 4 -14.93 -3.80 2.73
C ARG A 4 -13.65 -3.47 1.94
N PRO A 5 -13.76 -3.28 0.62
CA PRO A 5 -12.66 -2.72 -0.17
C PRO A 5 -12.26 -1.33 0.38
N TYR A 6 -10.96 -1.03 0.31
CA TYR A 6 -10.45 0.31 0.59
C TYR A 6 -10.19 1.02 -0.72
N THR A 7 -10.56 2.29 -0.84
CA THR A 7 -10.01 3.12 -1.92
C THR A 7 -8.50 3.27 -1.76
N ILE A 8 -7.77 3.49 -2.84
CA ILE A 8 -6.32 3.80 -2.79
C ILE A 8 -6.04 4.93 -1.80
N ARG A 9 -6.88 5.98 -1.79
CA ARG A 9 -6.71 7.10 -0.86
C ARG A 9 -6.82 6.69 0.60
N GLU A 10 -7.84 5.92 0.97
CA GLU A 10 -8.01 5.42 2.34
C GLU A 10 -6.87 4.48 2.73
N LEU A 11 -6.49 3.58 1.82
CA LEU A 11 -5.43 2.61 2.04
C LEU A 11 -4.09 3.31 2.30
N LEU A 12 -3.70 4.28 1.47
CA LEU A 12 -2.46 5.05 1.65
C LEU A 12 -2.44 5.81 2.98
N LYS A 13 -3.58 6.39 3.39
CA LYS A 13 -3.69 7.08 4.68
C LYS A 13 -3.43 6.11 5.84
N LYS A 14 -3.97 4.89 5.78
CA LYS A 14 -3.75 3.87 6.81
C LYS A 14 -2.32 3.34 6.79
N LEU A 15 -1.80 2.99 5.62
CA LEU A 15 -0.43 2.47 5.42
C LEU A 15 0.66 3.46 5.85
N LYS A 16 0.41 4.77 5.78
CA LYS A 16 1.34 5.80 6.25
C LYS A 16 1.70 5.65 7.74
N SER A 17 0.77 5.19 8.58
CA SER A 17 1.04 4.94 10.01
C SER A 17 2.05 3.82 10.25
N TYR A 18 2.22 2.92 9.28
CA TYR A 18 3.22 1.84 9.30
C TYR A 18 4.53 2.22 8.57
N GLY A 19 4.68 3.50 8.22
CA GLY A 19 5.83 4.01 7.47
C GLY A 19 5.85 3.61 6.00
N ILE A 20 4.72 3.15 5.44
CA ILE A 20 4.61 2.79 4.03
C ILE A 20 4.08 3.99 3.24
N VAL A 21 4.76 4.31 2.14
CA VAL A 21 4.43 5.42 1.26
C VAL A 21 4.29 4.95 -0.18
N ALA A 22 3.56 5.72 -0.99
CA ALA A 22 3.54 5.55 -2.43
C ALA A 22 4.72 6.28 -3.07
N MET A 23 5.42 5.62 -3.98
CA MET A 23 6.44 6.30 -4.79
C MET A 23 5.78 7.18 -5.86
N GLU A 24 6.09 8.47 -5.87
CA GLU A 24 5.52 9.45 -6.80
C GLU A 24 6.13 9.38 -8.21
N ARG A 25 7.36 8.87 -8.34
CA ARG A 25 8.04 8.77 -9.65
C ARG A 25 7.50 7.57 -10.42
N LYS A 26 7.18 7.77 -11.71
CA LYS A 26 6.73 6.78 -12.73
C LYS A 26 7.64 5.54 -12.85
N ARG A 27 7.73 4.74 -11.79
CA ARG A 27 8.38 3.42 -11.79
C ARG A 27 7.37 2.30 -11.99
N GLY A 28 6.07 2.57 -11.78
CA GLY A 28 5.00 1.66 -12.16
C GLY A 28 4.81 1.65 -13.68
N LYS A 29 4.56 0.48 -14.26
CA LYS A 29 4.23 0.37 -15.69
C LYS A 29 2.74 0.63 -15.84
N GLY A 30 2.35 1.68 -16.56
CA GLY A 30 0.94 2.00 -16.81
C GLY A 30 0.20 2.41 -15.54
N SER A 31 -0.92 1.74 -15.24
CA SER A 31 -1.80 1.99 -14.08
C SER A 31 -1.31 1.31 -12.80
N GLU A 32 -0.02 1.40 -12.48
CA GLU A 32 0.57 0.79 -11.29
C GLU A 32 1.10 1.84 -10.31
N LEU A 33 0.91 1.59 -9.02
CA LEU A 33 1.47 2.37 -7.92
C LEU A 33 2.44 1.48 -7.13
N ILE A 34 3.66 1.95 -6.90
CA ILE A 34 4.62 1.23 -6.05
C ILE A 34 4.45 1.69 -4.61
N LEU A 35 4.10 0.75 -3.74
CA LEU A 35 4.19 0.94 -2.28
C LEU A 35 5.59 0.57 -1.82
N ILE A 36 6.17 1.38 -0.95
CA ILE A 36 7.50 1.17 -0.37
C ILE A 36 7.48 1.48 1.12
N LYS A 37 8.20 0.69 1.91
CA LYS A 37 8.59 1.02 3.28
C LYS A 37 10.07 1.40 3.24
N PRO A 38 10.41 2.70 3.13
CA PRO A 38 11.77 3.10 2.88
C PRO A 38 12.61 2.94 4.15
N ASN A 39 13.86 2.48 4.00
CA ASN A 39 14.75 2.29 5.15
C ASN A 39 15.07 3.61 5.87
N ASN A 40 15.01 4.74 5.15
CA ASN A 40 15.18 6.11 5.63
C ASN A 40 14.19 7.03 4.88
N PRO A 41 13.79 8.20 5.42
CA PRO A 41 12.76 9.06 4.81
C PRO A 41 12.96 9.41 3.33
N ASP A 42 14.21 9.58 2.89
CA ASP A 42 14.56 9.92 1.50
C ASP A 42 15.03 8.71 0.67
N SER A 43 14.96 7.50 1.24
CA SER A 43 15.43 6.28 0.58
C SER A 43 14.38 5.74 -0.38
N THR A 44 14.83 5.32 -1.55
CA THR A 44 14.03 4.49 -2.48
C THR A 44 14.34 2.99 -2.32
N LYS A 45 15.09 2.62 -1.28
CA LYS A 45 15.44 1.24 -0.92
C LYS A 45 14.60 0.77 0.27
N GLY A 46 14.13 -0.47 0.19
CA GLY A 46 13.35 -1.15 1.21
C GLY A 46 12.42 -2.19 0.58
N PRO A 47 11.59 -2.89 1.38
CA PRO A 47 10.50 -3.70 0.87
C PRO A 47 9.59 -2.86 -0.03
N GLN A 48 9.19 -3.42 -1.16
CA GLN A 48 8.30 -2.76 -2.12
C GLN A 48 7.37 -3.76 -2.81
N ILE A 49 6.19 -3.30 -3.21
CA ILE A 49 5.22 -4.07 -4.01
C ILE A 49 4.47 -3.14 -4.98
N PRO A 50 4.36 -3.49 -6.26
CA PRO A 50 3.47 -2.79 -7.18
C PRO A 50 2.02 -3.23 -6.91
N ILE A 51 1.10 -2.28 -6.95
CA ILE A 51 -0.34 -2.53 -6.91
C ILE A 51 -1.02 -1.84 -8.09
N LYS A 52 -2.13 -2.41 -8.57
CA LYS A 52 -2.95 -1.76 -9.59
C LYS A 52 -3.59 -0.50 -9.02
N ASN A 53 -3.55 0.57 -9.79
CA ASN A 53 -4.10 1.88 -9.46
C ASN A 53 -4.61 2.57 -10.73
N HIS A 54 -5.94 2.65 -10.88
CA HIS A 54 -6.61 3.39 -11.95
C HIS A 54 -7.06 4.80 -11.53
N GLY A 55 -6.61 5.26 -10.36
CA GLY A 55 -6.96 6.56 -9.78
C GLY A 55 -7.30 6.47 -8.27
N PRO A 56 -7.45 7.62 -7.59
CA PRO A 56 -7.60 7.68 -6.13
C PRO A 56 -8.80 6.90 -5.56
N SER A 57 -9.86 6.73 -6.36
CA SER A 57 -11.08 5.99 -6.00
C SER A 57 -11.02 4.50 -6.36
N SER A 58 -9.90 4.01 -6.91
CA SER A 58 -9.75 2.59 -7.22
C SER A 58 -9.86 1.78 -5.94
N GLU A 59 -10.70 0.76 -5.97
CA GLU A 59 -10.89 -0.16 -4.84
C GLU A 59 -9.79 -1.22 -4.81
N ILE A 60 -9.22 -1.40 -3.62
CA ILE A 60 -8.29 -2.45 -3.30
C ILE A 60 -9.00 -3.44 -2.39
N TYR A 61 -9.17 -4.65 -2.93
CA TYR A 61 -9.89 -5.73 -2.27
C TYR A 61 -9.02 -6.42 -1.23
N TYR A 62 -9.69 -7.11 -0.31
CA TYR A 62 -9.10 -7.76 0.86
C TYR A 62 -7.86 -8.61 0.54
N GLN A 63 -7.89 -9.41 -0.53
CA GLN A 63 -6.75 -10.29 -0.89
C GLN A 63 -5.49 -9.50 -1.28
N THR A 64 -5.67 -8.38 -1.99
CA THR A 64 -4.57 -7.48 -2.32
C THR A 64 -4.02 -6.81 -1.07
N ILE A 65 -4.89 -6.41 -0.14
CA ILE A 65 -4.47 -5.85 1.15
C ILE A 65 -3.67 -6.89 1.94
N LEU A 66 -4.10 -8.14 2.01
CA LEU A 66 -3.33 -9.21 2.66
C LEU A 66 -1.93 -9.41 2.04
N ALA A 67 -1.83 -9.32 0.72
CA ALA A 67 -0.54 -9.40 0.03
C ALA A 67 0.38 -8.22 0.39
N ILE A 68 -0.18 -7.01 0.49
CA ILE A 68 0.54 -5.81 0.94
C ILE A 68 1.05 -6.02 2.37
N LEU A 69 0.21 -6.43 3.30
CA LEU A 69 0.60 -6.57 4.71
C LEU A 69 1.64 -7.67 4.91
N ARG A 70 1.51 -8.80 4.21
CA ARG A 70 2.54 -9.85 4.20
C ARG A 70 3.88 -9.33 3.70
N ARG A 71 3.88 -8.46 2.67
CA ARG A 71 5.12 -7.89 2.12
C ARG A 71 5.84 -6.98 3.12
N PHE A 72 5.08 -6.29 3.96
CA PHE A 72 5.59 -5.31 4.91
C PHE A 72 5.66 -5.79 6.35
N ASP A 73 5.38 -7.07 6.58
CA ASP A 73 5.38 -7.71 7.90
C ASP A 73 4.45 -7.00 8.90
N ILE A 74 3.19 -6.78 8.49
CA ILE A 74 2.14 -6.19 9.33
C ILE A 74 1.13 -7.26 9.70
N ASP A 75 0.81 -7.40 10.99
CA ASP A 75 -0.25 -8.30 11.44
C ASP A 75 -1.62 -7.82 10.94
N PRO A 76 -2.40 -8.68 10.25
CA PRO A 76 -3.78 -8.38 9.91
C PRO A 76 -4.74 -8.12 11.07
N LYS A 77 -4.37 -8.35 12.32
CA LYS A 77 -5.17 -7.90 13.46
C LYS A 77 -4.98 -6.40 13.67
N ASP A 78 -3.72 -5.99 13.82
CA ASP A 78 -3.31 -4.59 13.99
C ASP A 78 -3.78 -3.67 12.86
N PHE A 79 -3.94 -4.21 11.64
CA PHE A 79 -4.45 -3.43 10.52
C PHE A 79 -5.98 -3.32 10.44
N TRP A 80 -6.77 -4.21 11.06
CA TRP A 80 -8.24 -4.12 10.98
C TRP A 80 -8.92 -3.71 12.28
N ASP A 81 -8.16 -3.61 13.36
CA ASP A 81 -8.55 -2.88 14.57
C ASP A 81 -8.57 -1.35 14.29
#